data_AF-A0A2I0W0S2-F1
#
_entry.id   AF-A0A2I0W0S2-F1
#
_cell.length_a   1.000
_cell.length_b   1.000
_cell.length_c   1.000
_cell.angle_alpha   90.00
_cell.angle_beta   90.00
_cell.angle_gamma   90.00
#
_symmetry.space_group_name_H-M   'P 1'
#
loop_
_entity.id
_entity.type
_entity.pdbx_description
1 polymer ?
#
loop_
_entity_poly.entity_id
_entity_poly.type
_entity_poly.pdbx_seq_one_letter_code
_entity_poly.pdbx_strand_id
1 'polypeptide(L)'
;MDAVGLNLGNRVPSNRIVINFLERTHSTSSGTYRPQKVDFGEVCSYGNVTLRKQGGALEVLRRNSLPGAVSSLEEKYGSGSSARKNLAVFVSGGGSNFRSIHNASINGLIHGDVVVLVTDKPGCGGAEYARDHNIPVIQFPKSKYSLEGLSPTDLVISLRKWKIQYILLAGFLKLIPTELVQAFPRSILNIHPSLLPAFGGKGYYGLKVHKAVIESGARYSGPTVHFVDEHYDTGRILAQKVVPVLANDTAEQLAARVLCEEHQVYVEVVSALCEDRIVWREDGVPLIRSKENPDEYN
;
A
#
# COMPACT_ATOMS: atom_id res chain seq x y z
N MET A 1 54.88 19.31 -22.96
CA MET A 1 54.78 18.45 -21.77
C MET A 1 53.38 18.59 -21.26
N ASP A 2 52.58 17.59 -21.58
CA ASP A 2 51.13 17.55 -21.45
C ASP A 2 50.68 17.49 -19.99
N ALA A 3 49.63 18.24 -19.67
CA ALA A 3 48.77 17.94 -18.53
C ALA A 3 47.32 18.23 -18.94
N VAL A 4 46.61 17.12 -19.15
CA VAL A 4 45.23 17.00 -19.61
C VAL A 4 44.28 17.55 -18.56
N GLY A 5 43.36 18.42 -19.01
CA GLY A 5 42.24 18.91 -18.21
C GLY A 5 41.18 17.82 -18.02
N LEU A 6 40.77 17.61 -16.77
CA LEU A 6 39.54 16.89 -16.43
C LEU A 6 38.62 17.85 -15.67
N ASN A 7 37.53 18.18 -16.35
CA ASN A 7 36.44 19.03 -15.90
C ASN A 7 35.50 18.16 -15.03
N LEU A 8 35.58 18.29 -13.70
CA LEU A 8 34.63 17.63 -12.79
C LEU A 8 33.41 18.52 -12.61
N GLY A 9 32.35 18.19 -13.35
CA GLY A 9 31.03 18.77 -13.16
C GLY A 9 30.46 18.39 -11.78
N ASN A 10 30.36 19.38 -10.90
CA ASN A 10 29.61 19.28 -9.64
C ASN A 10 28.13 19.02 -9.92
N ARG A 11 27.65 17.78 -9.69
CA ARG A 11 26.24 17.51 -9.38
C ARG A 11 26.13 17.14 -7.91
N VAL A 12 25.57 18.07 -7.14
CA VAL A 12 25.16 17.85 -5.74
C VAL A 12 23.79 17.15 -5.77
N PRO A 13 23.61 15.96 -5.16
CA PRO A 13 22.28 15.41 -4.95
C PRO A 13 21.56 16.19 -3.85
N SER A 14 20.42 16.80 -4.20
CA SER A 14 19.54 17.50 -3.28
C SER A 14 18.77 16.50 -2.43
N ASN A 15 19.29 16.22 -1.24
CA ASN A 15 18.50 15.90 -0.04
C ASN A 15 19.40 16.11 1.16
N ARG A 16 19.58 17.38 1.56
CA ARG A 16 20.07 17.73 2.88
C ARG A 16 18.93 18.35 3.67
N ILE A 17 18.56 17.63 4.73
CA ILE A 17 17.78 18.11 5.86
C ILE A 17 18.49 19.35 6.40
N VAL A 18 17.86 20.52 6.27
CA VAL A 18 18.29 21.73 6.98
C VAL A 18 17.60 21.72 8.34
N ILE A 19 18.33 21.31 9.37
CA ILE A 19 17.95 21.55 10.77
C ILE A 19 18.28 23.02 11.06
N ASN A 20 17.30 23.91 10.98
CA ASN A 20 17.48 25.27 11.48
C ASN A 20 17.39 25.27 13.01
N PHE A 21 18.54 25.50 13.64
CA PHE A 21 18.64 25.98 15.02
C PHE A 21 17.99 27.37 15.08
N LEU A 22 16.96 27.52 15.92
CA LEU A 22 16.42 28.84 16.28
C LEU A 22 17.28 29.40 17.42
N GLU A 23 18.22 30.28 17.08
CA GLU A 23 18.75 31.25 18.04
C GLU A 23 17.69 32.32 18.32
N ARG A 24 17.44 32.56 19.61
CA ARG A 24 16.57 33.64 20.09
C ARG A 24 17.30 34.97 19.93
N THR A 25 16.68 35.92 19.25
CA THR A 25 16.92 37.34 19.49
C THR A 25 15.60 38.07 19.63
N HIS A 26 15.37 38.67 20.80
CA HIS A 26 14.30 39.62 21.06
C HIS A 26 14.50 40.88 20.20
N SER A 27 13.46 41.33 19.50
CA SER A 27 13.17 42.76 19.38
C SER A 27 11.69 42.98 19.03
N THR A 28 11.14 44.04 19.60
CA THR A 28 9.74 44.44 19.60
C THR A 28 9.39 45.28 18.38
N SER A 29 8.27 44.98 17.71
CA SER A 29 7.37 46.02 17.18
C SER A 29 6.06 45.42 16.65
N SER A 30 4.96 46.05 17.06
CA SER A 30 3.57 45.83 16.70
C SER A 30 3.29 45.90 15.19
N GLY A 31 2.62 44.88 14.67
CA GLY A 31 1.98 44.89 13.34
C GLY A 31 0.83 43.90 13.30
N THR A 32 -0.39 44.40 13.13
CA THR A 32 -1.61 43.60 12.99
C THR A 32 -1.60 42.84 11.67
N TYR A 33 -1.47 41.51 11.71
CA TYR A 33 -1.56 40.65 10.53
C TYR A 33 -2.99 40.10 10.38
N ARG A 34 -3.70 40.47 9.32
CA ARG A 34 -4.97 39.83 8.91
C ARG A 34 -4.64 38.59 8.06
N PRO A 35 -5.12 37.38 8.38
CA PRO A 35 -4.89 36.23 7.52
C PRO A 35 -5.81 36.30 6.29
N GLN A 36 -5.22 36.34 5.09
CA GLN A 36 -5.94 36.01 3.86
C GLN A 36 -6.20 34.50 3.82
N LYS A 37 -7.46 34.12 3.62
CA LYS A 37 -7.85 32.73 3.31
C LYS A 37 -7.23 32.36 1.96
N VAL A 38 -6.32 31.38 1.97
CA VAL A 38 -5.87 30.69 0.76
C VAL A 38 -6.65 29.40 0.68
N ASP A 39 -7.50 29.29 -0.35
CA ASP A 39 -8.34 28.13 -0.61
C ASP A 39 -7.49 27.06 -1.31
N PHE A 40 -7.06 26.03 -0.57
CA PHE A 40 -6.34 24.90 -1.13
C PHE A 40 -7.34 23.93 -1.75
N GLY A 41 -7.64 24.11 -3.04
CA GLY A 41 -8.35 23.10 -3.81
C GLY A 41 -7.53 21.81 -3.85
N GLU A 42 -8.16 20.69 -3.49
CA GLU A 42 -7.57 19.35 -3.55
C GLU A 42 -7.09 19.04 -4.98
N VAL A 43 -5.80 18.72 -5.11
CA VAL A 43 -5.19 18.21 -6.34
C VAL A 43 -4.64 16.83 -6.03
N CYS A 44 -5.16 15.81 -6.70
CA CYS A 44 -4.62 14.46 -6.67
C CYS A 44 -4.07 14.11 -8.06
N SER A 45 -2.83 13.62 -8.09
CA SER A 45 -2.16 13.15 -9.30
C SER A 45 -2.20 11.63 -9.37
N TYR A 46 -2.59 11.09 -10.53
CA TYR A 46 -2.46 9.67 -10.88
C TYR A 46 -1.61 9.55 -12.14
N GLY A 47 -0.36 9.10 -12.00
CA GLY A 47 0.59 9.04 -13.12
C GLY A 47 0.74 10.40 -13.83
N ASN A 48 0.66 10.40 -15.16
CA ASN A 48 0.83 11.60 -15.99
C ASN A 48 -0.43 12.51 -16.06
N VAL A 49 -1.41 12.34 -15.16
CA VAL A 49 -2.67 13.10 -15.17
C VAL A 49 -2.84 13.88 -13.87
N THR A 50 -2.98 15.20 -14.01
CA THR A 50 -3.35 16.12 -12.92
C THR A 50 -4.82 16.48 -13.03
N LEU A 51 -5.59 16.17 -11.98
CA LEU A 51 -7.00 16.54 -11.88
C LEU A 51 -7.16 17.67 -10.86
N ARG A 52 -7.95 18.68 -11.20
CA ARG A 52 -8.35 19.73 -10.28
C ARG A 52 -9.87 19.72 -10.13
N LYS A 53 -10.33 19.83 -8.88
CA LYS A 53 -11.75 20.01 -8.58
C LYS A 53 -12.07 21.50 -8.45
N GLN A 54 -12.99 21.99 -9.26
CA GLN A 54 -13.53 23.35 -9.16
C GLN A 54 -15.04 23.30 -9.35
N GLY A 55 -15.81 23.78 -8.36
CA GLY A 55 -17.26 23.99 -8.51
C GLY A 55 -18.11 22.75 -8.80
N GLY A 56 -17.73 21.56 -8.31
CA GLY A 56 -18.51 20.33 -8.48
C GLY A 56 -18.26 19.55 -9.78
N ALA A 57 -17.41 20.05 -10.68
CA ALA A 57 -16.96 19.34 -11.88
C ALA A 57 -15.45 19.03 -11.82
N LEU A 58 -15.04 17.94 -12.47
CA LEU A 58 -13.65 17.51 -12.63
C LEU A 58 -13.12 17.99 -13.98
N GLU A 59 -12.00 18.72 -13.97
CA GLU A 59 -11.35 19.22 -15.20
C GLU A 59 -9.94 18.61 -15.34
N VAL A 60 -9.61 18.17 -16.56
CA VAL A 60 -8.32 17.53 -16.91
C VAL A 60 -7.37 18.60 -17.46
N LEU A 61 -6.27 18.86 -16.76
CA LEU A 61 -5.29 19.86 -17.18
C LEU A 61 -4.16 19.22 -18.02
N ARG A 62 -4.38 19.20 -19.34
CA ARG A 62 -3.45 18.94 -20.47
C ARG A 62 -2.78 17.55 -20.62
N ARG A 63 -2.75 17.07 -21.87
CA ARG A 63 -1.81 16.08 -22.43
C ARG A 63 -0.67 16.83 -23.11
N ASN A 64 0.59 16.54 -22.80
CA ASN A 64 1.70 16.93 -23.66
C ASN A 64 1.89 15.84 -24.72
N SER A 65 1.35 16.07 -25.93
CA SER A 65 1.64 15.29 -27.12
C SER A 65 2.60 16.08 -28.00
N LEU A 66 3.80 15.55 -28.28
CA LEU A 66 4.56 15.97 -29.45
C LEU A 66 4.07 15.16 -30.66
N PRO A 67 3.76 15.79 -31.82
CA PRO A 67 3.29 15.09 -33.00
C PRO A 67 4.47 14.64 -33.88
N GLY A 68 4.49 13.35 -34.22
CA GLY A 68 5.30 12.81 -35.32
C GLY A 68 6.37 11.81 -34.92
N ALA A 69 6.34 10.66 -35.60
CA ALA A 69 7.31 9.57 -35.59
C ALA A 69 7.29 8.62 -34.37
N VAL A 70 6.35 7.67 -34.39
CA VAL A 70 6.63 6.30 -33.91
C VAL A 70 5.93 5.30 -34.85
N SER A 71 6.47 5.14 -36.06
CA SER A 71 6.46 3.83 -36.69
C SER A 71 7.74 3.13 -36.24
N SER A 72 7.64 1.83 -35.95
CA SER A 72 8.74 0.90 -35.65
C SER A 72 9.49 1.06 -34.32
N LEU A 73 8.80 0.89 -33.18
CA LEU A 73 9.41 0.47 -31.91
C LEU A 73 8.61 -0.63 -31.17
N GLU A 74 7.70 -1.34 -31.84
CA GLU A 74 6.88 -2.39 -31.24
C GLU A 74 7.58 -3.75 -31.05
N GLU A 75 8.88 -3.89 -31.31
CA GLU A 75 9.55 -5.20 -31.32
C GLU A 75 10.71 -5.39 -30.34
N LYS A 76 10.83 -4.60 -29.27
CA LYS A 76 12.01 -4.76 -28.40
C LYS A 76 11.84 -4.62 -26.90
N TYR A 77 10.72 -5.07 -26.33
CA TYR A 77 10.72 -5.62 -24.97
C TYR A 77 9.73 -6.78 -24.93
N GLY A 78 10.22 -7.96 -24.57
CA GLY A 78 9.43 -9.18 -24.51
C GLY A 78 8.24 -9.00 -23.58
N SER A 79 7.07 -8.83 -24.18
CA SER A 79 5.76 -9.14 -23.62
C SER A 79 5.73 -10.63 -23.29
N GLY A 80 6.42 -11.02 -22.21
CA GLY A 80 6.04 -12.21 -21.48
C GLY A 80 4.72 -11.87 -20.81
N SER A 81 3.60 -12.12 -21.51
CA SER A 81 2.28 -12.16 -20.89
C SER A 81 2.28 -13.29 -19.86
N SER A 82 2.89 -13.06 -18.70
CA SER A 82 2.79 -13.93 -17.52
C SER A 82 1.30 -14.09 -17.24
N ALA A 83 0.84 -15.32 -16.99
CA ALA A 83 -0.57 -15.54 -16.72
C ALA A 83 -1.02 -14.71 -15.49
N ARG A 84 -2.24 -14.17 -15.56
CA ARG A 84 -2.87 -13.49 -14.42
C ARG A 84 -2.87 -14.42 -13.20
N LYS A 85 -2.48 -13.87 -12.06
CA LYS A 85 -2.35 -14.62 -10.81
C LYS A 85 -3.68 -14.71 -10.07
N ASN A 86 -4.01 -15.85 -9.47
CA ASN A 86 -5.21 -15.97 -8.64
C ASN A 86 -4.97 -15.47 -7.21
N LEU A 87 -5.77 -14.50 -6.78
CA LEU A 87 -5.64 -13.81 -5.49
C LEU A 87 -6.82 -14.16 -4.58
N ALA A 88 -6.53 -14.42 -3.31
CA ALA A 88 -7.52 -14.46 -2.24
C ALA A 88 -7.38 -13.22 -1.36
N VAL A 89 -8.47 -12.54 -1.04
CA VAL A 89 -8.46 -11.37 -0.15
C VAL A 89 -9.17 -11.70 1.15
N PHE A 90 -8.57 -11.34 2.29
CA PHE A 90 -9.11 -11.62 3.62
C PHE A 90 -9.53 -10.32 4.30
N VAL A 91 -10.74 -10.25 4.87
CA VAL A 91 -11.29 -9.04 5.48
C VAL A 91 -12.08 -9.33 6.75
N SER A 92 -12.20 -8.35 7.64
CA SER A 92 -13.05 -8.41 8.85
C SER A 92 -13.99 -7.20 9.01
N GLY A 93 -14.09 -6.35 7.99
CA GLY A 93 -14.74 -5.03 8.06
C GLY A 93 -15.19 -4.49 6.70
N GLY A 94 -15.12 -3.16 6.53
CA GLY A 94 -15.65 -2.46 5.34
C GLY A 94 -14.93 -2.75 4.02
N GLY A 95 -13.70 -3.27 4.08
CA GLY A 95 -12.96 -3.76 2.90
C GLY A 95 -12.49 -2.65 1.95
N SER A 96 -12.11 -1.47 2.43
CA SER A 96 -11.63 -0.38 1.56
C SER A 96 -10.35 -0.77 0.80
N ASN A 97 -9.36 -1.38 1.46
CA ASN A 97 -8.18 -1.96 0.80
C ASN A 97 -8.55 -3.04 -0.24
N PHE A 98 -9.49 -3.93 0.09
CA PHE A 98 -10.00 -4.93 -0.85
C PHE A 98 -10.59 -4.27 -2.11
N ARG A 99 -11.44 -3.24 -1.95
CA ARG A 99 -12.03 -2.49 -3.06
C ARG A 99 -10.94 -1.85 -3.93
N SER A 100 -9.90 -1.27 -3.33
CA SER A 100 -8.77 -0.70 -4.07
C SER A 100 -8.01 -1.74 -4.88
N ILE A 101 -7.72 -2.92 -4.29
CA ILE A 101 -7.08 -4.05 -4.98
C ILE A 101 -7.97 -4.58 -6.11
N HIS A 102 -9.26 -4.80 -5.85
CA HIS A 102 -10.19 -5.31 -6.85
C HIS A 102 -10.34 -4.35 -8.03
N ASN A 103 -10.52 -3.05 -7.76
CA ASN A 103 -10.57 -2.01 -8.79
C ASN A 103 -9.28 -1.94 -9.62
N ALA A 104 -8.11 -2.08 -8.99
CA ALA A 104 -6.84 -2.10 -9.70
C ALA A 104 -6.67 -3.38 -10.57
N SER A 105 -7.20 -4.51 -10.11
CA SER A 105 -7.24 -5.77 -10.88
C SER A 105 -8.09 -5.64 -12.14
N ILE A 106 -9.33 -5.15 -12.04
CA ILE A 106 -10.24 -5.00 -13.19
C ILE A 106 -9.76 -3.96 -14.20
N ASN A 107 -9.02 -2.94 -13.72
CA ASN A 107 -8.45 -1.89 -14.57
C ASN A 107 -7.08 -2.27 -15.16
N GLY A 108 -6.58 -3.47 -14.90
CA GLY A 108 -5.33 -3.98 -15.47
C GLY A 108 -4.04 -3.43 -14.80
N LEU A 109 -4.14 -2.67 -13.72
CA LEU A 109 -2.97 -2.22 -12.94
C LEU A 109 -2.32 -3.37 -12.16
N ILE A 110 -3.14 -4.32 -11.71
CA ILE A 110 -2.69 -5.58 -11.10
C ILE A 110 -2.91 -6.70 -12.12
N HIS A 111 -1.82 -7.41 -12.44
CA HIS A 111 -1.86 -8.59 -13.31
C HIS A 111 -2.32 -9.86 -12.56
N GLY A 112 -3.45 -9.77 -11.86
CA GLY A 112 -4.01 -10.86 -11.08
C GLY A 112 -5.46 -10.62 -10.71
N ASP A 113 -6.22 -11.70 -10.53
CA ASP A 113 -7.67 -11.71 -10.34
C ASP A 113 -8.02 -12.06 -8.90
N VAL A 114 -8.89 -11.25 -8.27
CA VAL A 114 -9.45 -11.61 -6.96
C VAL A 114 -10.55 -12.64 -7.18
N VAL A 115 -10.21 -13.90 -6.97
CA VAL A 115 -11.13 -15.01 -7.24
C VAL A 115 -11.97 -15.37 -6.01
N VAL A 116 -11.51 -15.08 -4.79
CA VAL A 116 -12.27 -15.40 -3.56
C VAL A 116 -12.01 -14.39 -2.45
N LEU A 117 -13.06 -14.06 -1.71
CA LEU A 117 -12.98 -13.31 -0.46
C LEU A 117 -13.14 -14.26 0.74
N VAL A 118 -12.31 -14.10 1.76
CA VAL A 118 -12.41 -14.82 3.03
C VAL A 118 -12.70 -13.84 4.16
N THR A 119 -13.62 -14.17 5.07
CA THR A 119 -13.99 -13.28 6.17
C THR A 119 -14.40 -14.04 7.43
N ASP A 120 -14.11 -13.46 8.60
CA ASP A 120 -14.65 -13.94 9.89
C ASP A 120 -16.06 -13.36 10.16
N LYS A 121 -16.52 -12.42 9.33
CA LYS A 121 -17.81 -11.73 9.45
C LYS A 121 -18.53 -11.70 8.10
N PRO A 122 -19.38 -12.69 7.78
CA PRO A 122 -20.06 -12.78 6.48
C PRO A 122 -20.97 -11.58 6.15
N GLY A 123 -21.41 -10.82 7.15
CA GLY A 123 -22.22 -9.60 7.00
C GLY A 123 -21.41 -8.30 7.02
N CYS A 124 -20.08 -8.33 6.84
CA CYS A 124 -19.29 -7.10 6.78
C CYS A 124 -19.35 -6.46 5.38
N GLY A 125 -19.13 -5.14 5.30
CA GLY A 125 -19.20 -4.41 4.02
C GLY A 125 -18.23 -4.86 2.94
N GLY A 126 -17.14 -5.55 3.30
CA GLY A 126 -16.26 -6.22 2.33
C GLY A 126 -16.94 -7.46 1.69
N ALA A 127 -17.67 -8.24 2.48
CA ALA A 127 -18.39 -9.42 2.01
C ALA A 127 -19.62 -9.07 1.17
N GLU A 128 -20.33 -7.99 1.52
CA GLU A 128 -21.39 -7.42 0.70
C GLU A 128 -20.84 -7.03 -0.68
N TYR A 129 -19.77 -6.24 -0.72
CA TYR A 129 -19.14 -5.84 -1.97
C TYR A 129 -18.68 -7.01 -2.84
N ALA A 130 -18.10 -8.05 -2.23
CA ALA A 130 -17.70 -9.24 -2.98
C ALA A 130 -18.90 -9.91 -3.66
N ARG A 131 -20.02 -10.09 -2.95
CA ARG A 131 -21.25 -10.66 -3.53
C ARG A 131 -21.79 -9.80 -4.67
N ASP A 132 -21.81 -8.48 -4.50
CA ASP A 132 -22.26 -7.54 -5.54
C ASP A 132 -21.41 -7.61 -6.82
N HIS A 133 -20.15 -8.05 -6.70
CA HIS A 133 -19.22 -8.22 -7.82
C HIS A 133 -19.01 -9.68 -8.21
N ASN A 134 -19.89 -10.59 -7.78
CA ASN A 134 -19.84 -12.03 -8.06
C ASN A 134 -18.53 -12.71 -7.62
N ILE A 135 -17.87 -12.18 -6.57
CA ILE A 135 -16.71 -12.79 -5.92
C ILE A 135 -17.24 -13.71 -4.80
N PRO A 136 -16.97 -15.01 -4.87
CA PRO A 136 -17.39 -15.96 -3.85
C PRO A 136 -16.80 -15.63 -2.47
N VAL A 137 -17.60 -15.84 -1.42
CA VAL A 137 -17.25 -15.52 -0.03
C VAL A 137 -17.16 -16.81 0.79
N ILE A 138 -16.01 -17.01 1.44
CA ILE A 138 -15.78 -18.10 2.40
C ILE A 138 -15.77 -17.53 3.82
N GLN A 139 -16.49 -18.18 4.73
CA GLN A 139 -16.39 -17.87 6.16
C GLN A 139 -15.20 -18.61 6.79
N PHE A 140 -14.35 -17.88 7.49
CA PHE A 140 -13.23 -18.44 8.26
C PHE A 140 -12.87 -17.49 9.42
N PRO A 141 -12.59 -17.99 10.63
CA PRO A 141 -12.46 -19.40 11.00
C PRO A 141 -13.78 -20.04 11.45
N LYS A 142 -13.83 -21.38 11.41
CA LYS A 142 -14.82 -22.15 12.17
C LYS A 142 -14.68 -21.81 13.65
N SER A 143 -15.79 -21.49 14.30
CA SER A 143 -15.81 -21.22 15.74
C SER A 143 -17.10 -21.71 16.38
N LYS A 144 -17.18 -21.69 17.71
CA LYS A 144 -18.41 -22.00 18.45
C LYS A 144 -19.60 -21.12 18.01
N TYR A 145 -19.32 -19.92 17.52
CA TYR A 145 -20.31 -18.94 17.07
C TYR A 145 -20.40 -18.86 15.53
N SER A 146 -19.65 -19.71 14.82
CA SER A 146 -19.51 -19.68 13.35
C SER A 146 -19.28 -21.10 12.85
N LEU A 147 -20.30 -21.95 12.96
CA LEU A 147 -20.20 -23.38 12.63
C LEU A 147 -20.01 -23.64 11.13
N GLU A 148 -20.47 -22.71 10.29
CA GLU A 148 -20.32 -22.71 8.83
C GLU A 148 -18.92 -22.31 8.36
N GLY A 149 -18.09 -21.79 9.27
CA GLY A 149 -16.71 -21.45 8.95
C GLY A 149 -15.86 -22.69 8.65
N LEU A 150 -14.82 -22.52 7.83
CA LEU A 150 -13.86 -23.59 7.55
C LEU A 150 -12.83 -23.75 8.68
N SER A 151 -12.35 -24.98 8.86
CA SER A 151 -11.12 -25.23 9.63
C SER A 151 -9.89 -24.71 8.85
N PRO A 152 -8.73 -24.49 9.50
CA PRO A 152 -7.49 -24.13 8.79
C PRO A 152 -7.16 -25.11 7.65
N THR A 153 -7.24 -26.41 7.90
CA THR A 153 -6.97 -27.46 6.90
C THR A 153 -7.95 -27.40 5.72
N ASP A 154 -9.24 -27.25 5.98
CA ASP A 154 -10.26 -27.18 4.92
C ASP A 154 -10.12 -25.90 4.09
N LEU A 155 -9.70 -24.79 4.73
CA LEU A 155 -9.40 -23.55 4.04
C LEU A 155 -8.19 -23.73 3.11
N VAL A 156 -7.11 -24.36 3.55
CA VAL A 156 -5.95 -24.67 2.69
C VAL A 156 -6.37 -25.51 1.48
N ILE A 157 -7.14 -26.57 1.70
CA ILE A 157 -7.67 -27.42 0.62
C ILE A 157 -8.48 -26.58 -0.38
N SER A 158 -9.35 -25.71 0.13
CA SER A 158 -10.19 -24.84 -0.70
C SER A 158 -9.32 -23.87 -1.51
N LEU A 159 -8.41 -23.12 -0.88
CA LEU A 159 -7.54 -22.16 -1.58
C LEU A 159 -6.66 -22.85 -2.65
N ARG A 160 -6.19 -24.08 -2.40
CA ARG A 160 -5.45 -24.87 -3.40
C ARG A 160 -6.31 -25.27 -4.60
N LYS A 161 -7.58 -25.66 -4.39
CA LYS A 161 -8.52 -25.96 -5.49
C LYS A 161 -8.75 -24.74 -6.39
N TRP A 162 -8.74 -23.54 -5.81
CA TRP A 162 -8.88 -22.27 -6.51
C TRP A 162 -7.56 -21.78 -7.12
N LYS A 163 -6.49 -22.58 -6.99
CA LYS A 163 -5.14 -22.27 -7.47
C LYS A 163 -4.63 -20.92 -6.98
N ILE A 164 -4.99 -20.54 -5.75
CA ILE A 164 -4.54 -19.29 -5.15
C ILE A 164 -3.01 -19.25 -5.10
N GLN A 165 -2.44 -18.14 -5.57
CA GLN A 165 -1.00 -17.89 -5.56
C GLN A 165 -0.61 -16.92 -4.45
N TYR A 166 -1.48 -15.95 -4.17
CA TYR A 166 -1.26 -14.96 -3.13
C TYR A 166 -2.51 -14.71 -2.29
N ILE A 167 -2.30 -14.57 -0.99
CA ILE A 167 -3.30 -14.22 0.01
C ILE A 167 -3.00 -12.80 0.49
N LEU A 168 -4.00 -11.93 0.44
CA LEU A 168 -3.88 -10.51 0.76
C LEU A 168 -4.77 -10.20 1.96
N LEU A 169 -4.17 -9.97 3.13
CA LEU A 169 -4.90 -9.54 4.32
C LEU A 169 -5.17 -8.04 4.21
N ALA A 170 -6.45 -7.67 4.05
CA ALA A 170 -6.92 -6.32 3.84
C ALA A 170 -7.81 -5.89 5.01
N GLY A 171 -7.23 -5.85 6.21
CA GLY A 171 -7.95 -5.62 7.46
C GLY A 171 -8.60 -6.88 8.04
N PHE A 172 -7.93 -8.03 7.91
CA PHE A 172 -8.31 -9.27 8.58
C PHE A 172 -7.77 -9.28 10.02
N LEU A 173 -8.62 -9.55 10.99
CA LEU A 173 -8.32 -9.34 12.41
C LEU A 173 -8.00 -10.62 13.20
N LYS A 174 -7.95 -11.77 12.53
CA LYS A 174 -7.58 -13.05 13.16
C LYS A 174 -6.14 -13.39 12.83
N LEU A 175 -5.45 -14.01 13.78
CA LEU A 175 -4.14 -14.59 13.55
C LEU A 175 -4.26 -15.62 12.43
N ILE A 176 -3.33 -15.58 11.47
CA ILE A 176 -3.27 -16.59 10.43
C ILE A 176 -2.71 -17.88 11.06
N PRO A 177 -3.42 -19.01 10.91
CA PRO A 177 -2.97 -20.26 11.49
C PRO A 177 -1.72 -20.78 10.77
N THR A 178 -0.86 -21.48 11.49
CA THR A 178 0.41 -22.05 11.00
C THR A 178 0.22 -22.88 9.72
N GLU A 179 -0.88 -23.61 9.60
CA GLU A 179 -1.20 -24.42 8.42
C GLU A 179 -1.30 -23.58 7.14
N LEU A 180 -1.83 -22.36 7.23
CA LEU A 180 -1.88 -21.44 6.09
C LEU A 180 -0.48 -20.89 5.77
N VAL A 181 0.26 -20.44 6.80
CA VAL A 181 1.61 -19.87 6.63
C VAL A 181 2.54 -20.90 5.97
N GLN A 182 2.49 -22.16 6.40
CA GLN A 182 3.29 -23.24 5.85
C GLN A 182 2.82 -23.68 4.45
N ALA A 183 1.52 -23.62 4.17
CA ALA A 183 0.97 -23.98 2.86
C ALA A 183 1.22 -22.92 1.78
N PHE A 184 1.40 -21.65 2.17
CA PHE A 184 1.60 -20.50 1.29
C PHE A 184 2.87 -19.72 1.68
N PRO A 185 4.06 -20.35 1.64
CA PRO A 185 5.30 -19.71 2.05
C PRO A 185 5.61 -18.51 1.15
N ARG A 186 5.88 -17.34 1.75
CA ARG A 186 6.14 -16.08 1.02
C ARG A 186 5.01 -15.70 0.05
N SER A 187 3.79 -16.14 0.32
CA SER A 187 2.61 -15.90 -0.51
C SER A 187 1.48 -15.20 0.24
N ILE A 188 1.72 -14.77 1.48
CA ILE A 188 0.72 -14.05 2.28
C ILE A 188 1.27 -12.67 2.61
N LEU A 189 0.56 -11.62 2.18
CA LEU A 189 0.85 -10.24 2.53
C LEU A 189 -0.19 -9.70 3.50
N ASN A 190 0.25 -8.84 4.40
CA ASN A 190 -0.61 -8.02 5.25
C ASN A 190 -0.23 -6.56 5.10
N ILE A 191 -1.23 -5.68 5.24
CA ILE A 191 -1.02 -4.25 5.42
C ILE A 191 -1.39 -3.86 6.85
N HIS A 192 -0.45 -3.21 7.53
CA HIS A 192 -0.61 -2.75 8.91
C HIS A 192 -0.50 -1.22 8.97
N PRO A 193 -1.39 -0.50 9.68
CA PRO A 193 -1.49 0.96 9.62
C PRO A 193 -0.51 1.70 10.55
N SER A 194 0.72 1.21 10.66
CA SER A 194 1.85 1.92 11.29
C SER A 194 3.18 1.58 10.61
N LEU A 195 4.21 2.36 10.91
CA LEU A 195 5.58 2.08 10.50
C LEU A 195 6.17 0.98 11.41
N LEU A 196 5.98 -0.28 11.03
CA LEU A 196 6.52 -1.43 11.75
C LEU A 196 8.05 -1.32 11.92
N PRO A 197 8.61 -1.80 13.05
CA PRO A 197 7.96 -2.57 14.12
C PRO A 197 7.14 -1.73 15.11
N ALA A 198 7.10 -0.41 14.99
CA ALA A 198 6.38 0.44 15.92
C ALA A 198 4.86 0.23 15.80
N PHE A 199 4.16 0.15 16.95
CA PHE A 199 2.70 -0.02 17.03
C PHE A 199 2.18 -1.25 16.26
N GLY A 200 3.00 -2.30 16.12
CA GLY A 200 2.61 -3.61 15.60
C GLY A 200 2.33 -4.62 16.70
N GLY A 201 1.74 -5.74 16.32
CA GLY A 201 1.50 -6.88 17.19
C GLY A 201 0.09 -6.95 17.74
N LYS A 202 -0.14 -7.95 18.59
CA LYS A 202 -1.48 -8.25 19.13
C LYS A 202 -2.09 -7.05 19.84
N GLY A 203 -3.27 -6.62 19.37
CA GLY A 203 -4.04 -5.53 19.97
C GLY A 203 -3.93 -4.20 19.23
N TYR A 204 -2.95 -4.07 18.33
CA TYR A 204 -2.81 -2.92 17.43
C TYR A 204 -3.57 -3.19 16.14
N TYR A 205 -4.83 -2.76 16.07
CA TYR A 205 -5.63 -2.86 14.84
C TYR A 205 -6.66 -1.75 14.76
N GLY A 206 -7.03 -1.39 13.53
CA GLY A 206 -7.98 -0.30 13.26
C GLY A 206 -7.60 0.99 13.99
N LEU A 207 -8.60 1.67 14.56
CA LEU A 207 -8.40 2.95 15.23
C LEU A 207 -7.46 2.91 16.44
N LYS A 208 -7.23 1.72 17.04
CA LYS A 208 -6.33 1.57 18.20
C LYS A 208 -4.89 1.92 17.85
N VAL A 209 -4.46 1.64 16.61
CA VAL A 209 -3.11 1.97 16.14
C VAL A 209 -2.92 3.48 16.12
N HIS A 210 -3.82 4.20 15.46
CA HIS A 210 -3.73 5.65 15.33
C HIS A 210 -3.85 6.37 16.68
N LYS A 211 -4.67 5.87 17.61
CA LYS A 211 -4.73 6.37 18.99
C LYS A 211 -3.37 6.24 19.68
N ALA A 212 -2.76 5.06 19.63
CA ALA A 212 -1.44 4.84 20.23
C ALA A 212 -0.35 5.71 19.60
N VAL A 213 -0.39 5.95 18.27
CA VAL A 213 0.52 6.89 17.61
C VAL A 213 0.37 8.30 18.17
N ILE A 214 -0.86 8.82 18.25
CA ILE A 214 -1.14 10.16 18.79
C ILE A 214 -0.68 10.27 20.25
N GLU A 215 -1.05 9.28 21.08
CA GLU A 215 -0.70 9.23 22.50
C GLU A 215 0.82 9.16 22.74
N SER A 216 1.57 8.51 21.85
CA SER A 216 3.04 8.42 21.94
C SER A 216 3.76 9.74 21.64
N GLY A 217 3.09 10.71 21.01
CA GLY A 217 3.72 11.94 20.52
C GLY A 217 4.56 11.79 19.25
N ALA A 218 4.49 10.64 18.56
CA ALA A 218 5.16 10.43 17.27
C ALA A 218 4.79 11.51 16.24
N ARG A 219 5.76 11.89 15.41
CA ARG A 219 5.58 12.90 14.35
C ARG A 219 5.39 12.29 12.96
N TYR A 220 5.55 10.97 12.87
CA TYR A 220 5.38 10.21 11.64
C TYR A 220 4.67 8.89 11.96
N SER A 221 3.86 8.46 11.00
CA SER A 221 3.17 7.17 10.94
C SER A 221 3.14 6.72 9.49
N GLY A 222 2.22 5.84 9.13
CA GLY A 222 2.00 5.39 7.76
C GLY A 222 1.81 3.88 7.67
N PRO A 223 1.49 3.35 6.50
CA PRO A 223 1.27 1.92 6.33
C PRO A 223 2.58 1.14 6.13
N THR A 224 2.55 -0.11 6.56
CA THR A 224 3.57 -1.12 6.23
C THR A 224 2.92 -2.32 5.55
N VAL A 225 3.44 -2.71 4.37
CA VAL A 225 3.13 -3.99 3.75
C VAL A 225 4.25 -4.97 4.08
N HIS A 226 3.90 -6.14 4.59
CA HIS A 226 4.87 -7.16 5.00
C HIS A 226 4.38 -8.57 4.68
N PHE A 227 5.31 -9.50 4.55
CA PHE A 227 4.98 -10.93 4.51
C PHE A 227 4.47 -11.38 5.88
N VAL A 228 3.48 -12.27 5.90
CA VAL A 228 2.92 -12.82 7.13
C VAL A 228 3.73 -14.04 7.57
N ASP A 229 3.99 -14.13 8.87
CA ASP A 229 4.50 -15.33 9.55
C ASP A 229 3.51 -15.78 10.64
N GLU A 230 3.94 -16.65 11.55
CA GLU A 230 3.08 -17.21 12.61
C GLU A 230 2.74 -16.21 13.74
N HIS A 231 3.32 -15.01 13.73
CA HIS A 231 3.10 -13.97 14.73
C HIS A 231 2.53 -12.69 14.09
N TYR A 232 1.89 -11.86 14.92
CA TYR A 232 1.35 -10.59 14.45
C TYR A 232 2.47 -9.62 14.10
N ASP A 233 2.48 -9.17 12.84
CA ASP A 233 3.25 -8.03 12.35
C ASP A 233 4.78 -8.14 12.52
N THR A 234 5.33 -9.36 12.60
CA THR A 234 6.79 -9.60 12.71
C THR A 234 7.45 -10.03 11.42
N GLY A 235 6.67 -10.40 10.41
CA GLY A 235 7.22 -10.90 9.16
C GLY A 235 7.94 -9.81 8.36
N ARG A 236 8.66 -10.23 7.33
CA ARG A 236 9.58 -9.35 6.60
C ARG A 236 8.84 -8.20 5.91
N ILE A 237 9.20 -6.98 6.27
CA ILE A 237 8.70 -5.74 5.67
C ILE A 237 9.09 -5.71 4.20
N LEU A 238 8.12 -5.35 3.34
CA LEU A 238 8.30 -5.22 1.90
C LEU A 238 8.22 -3.76 1.44
N ALA A 239 7.29 -2.98 1.99
CA ALA A 239 7.15 -1.57 1.64
C ALA A 239 6.54 -0.75 2.78
N GLN A 240 6.90 0.53 2.84
CA GLN A 240 6.32 1.50 3.77
C GLN A 240 6.10 2.83 3.06
N LYS A 241 5.11 3.62 3.52
CA LYS A 241 4.97 5.03 3.15
C LYS A 241 4.91 5.85 4.43
N VAL A 242 5.57 7.01 4.45
CA VAL A 242 5.62 7.89 5.62
C VAL A 242 4.51 8.92 5.53
N VAL A 243 3.76 9.05 6.61
CA VAL A 243 2.66 10.01 6.78
C VAL A 243 2.97 10.91 7.96
N PRO A 244 2.98 12.25 7.81
CA PRO A 244 3.19 13.15 8.93
C PRO A 244 2.00 13.10 9.89
N VAL A 245 2.28 13.17 11.19
CA VAL A 245 1.29 13.37 12.26
C VAL A 245 1.27 14.86 12.57
N LEU A 246 0.15 15.52 12.29
CA LEU A 246 -0.01 16.95 12.52
C LEU A 246 -0.26 17.23 14.00
N ALA A 247 0.11 18.43 14.45
CA ALA A 247 0.07 18.79 15.88
C ALA A 247 -1.32 18.65 16.53
N ASN A 248 -2.38 18.79 15.75
CA ASN A 248 -3.77 18.78 16.22
C ASN A 248 -4.59 17.62 15.61
N ASP A 249 -3.93 16.60 15.07
CA ASP A 249 -4.64 15.45 14.52
C ASP A 249 -5.45 14.73 15.61
N THR A 250 -6.69 14.37 15.30
CA THR A 250 -7.37 13.27 15.97
C THR A 250 -6.91 11.93 15.39
N ALA A 251 -7.16 10.83 16.11
CA ALA A 251 -6.84 9.49 15.61
C ALA A 251 -7.57 9.17 14.28
N GLU A 252 -8.79 9.67 14.09
CA GLU A 252 -9.59 9.49 12.87
C GLU A 252 -9.01 10.28 11.69
N GLN A 253 -8.52 11.49 11.93
CA GLN A 253 -7.87 12.30 10.89
C GLN A 253 -6.57 11.66 10.42
N LEU A 254 -5.76 11.18 11.38
CA LEU A 254 -4.56 10.42 11.06
C LEU A 254 -4.91 9.12 10.33
N ALA A 255 -5.94 8.39 10.79
CA ALA A 255 -6.40 7.15 10.15
C ALA A 255 -6.81 7.39 8.68
N ALA A 256 -7.57 8.45 8.40
CA ALA A 256 -7.96 8.79 7.04
C ALA A 256 -6.74 9.07 6.14
N ARG A 257 -5.75 9.81 6.65
CA ARG A 257 -4.52 10.11 5.91
C ARG A 257 -3.68 8.86 5.65
N VAL A 258 -3.52 7.99 6.65
CA VAL A 258 -2.82 6.71 6.51
C VAL A 258 -3.55 5.79 5.53
N LEU A 259 -4.88 5.75 5.57
CA LEU A 259 -5.70 4.91 4.68
C LEU A 259 -5.54 5.29 3.20
N CYS A 260 -5.35 6.57 2.89
CA CYS A 260 -5.04 7.01 1.52
C CYS A 260 -3.72 6.38 1.02
N GLU A 261 -2.69 6.36 1.86
CA GLU A 261 -1.41 5.72 1.52
C GLU A 261 -1.54 4.19 1.50
N GLU A 262 -2.36 3.59 2.36
CA GLU A 262 -2.62 2.14 2.35
C GLU A 262 -3.12 1.68 0.99
N HIS A 263 -4.12 2.38 0.44
CA HIS A 263 -4.71 2.02 -0.85
C HIS A 263 -3.70 2.06 -1.98
N GLN A 264 -2.77 3.02 -1.94
CA GLN A 264 -1.75 3.18 -2.98
C GLN A 264 -0.66 2.13 -2.84
N VAL A 265 -0.04 2.03 -1.66
CA VAL A 265 1.11 1.13 -1.45
C VAL A 265 0.70 -0.34 -1.59
N TYR A 266 -0.52 -0.70 -1.17
CA TYR A 266 -0.93 -2.09 -1.28
C TYR A 266 -1.14 -2.50 -2.75
N VAL A 267 -1.76 -1.61 -3.55
CA VAL A 267 -1.91 -1.85 -4.99
C VAL A 267 -0.55 -1.92 -5.69
N GLU A 268 0.38 -1.02 -5.36
CA GLU A 268 1.75 -1.01 -5.89
C GLU A 268 2.47 -2.34 -5.63
N VAL A 269 2.43 -2.80 -4.37
CA VAL A 269 3.08 -4.04 -3.94
C VAL A 269 2.42 -5.26 -4.57
N VAL A 270 1.09 -5.34 -4.63
CA VAL A 270 0.39 -6.48 -5.23
C VAL A 270 0.64 -6.52 -6.75
N SER A 271 0.72 -5.37 -7.42
CA SER A 271 1.13 -5.30 -8.82
C SER A 271 2.52 -5.89 -9.02
N ALA A 272 3.50 -5.48 -8.21
CA ALA A 272 4.86 -6.03 -8.25
C ALA A 272 4.91 -7.54 -7.95
N LEU A 273 4.10 -8.00 -7.01
CA LEU A 273 3.98 -9.41 -6.64
C LEU A 273 3.45 -10.24 -7.83
N CYS A 274 2.40 -9.77 -8.49
CA CYS A 274 1.81 -10.46 -9.64
C CYS A 274 2.70 -10.44 -10.89
N GLU A 275 3.60 -9.48 -11.00
CA GLU A 275 4.58 -9.34 -12.08
C GLU A 275 5.90 -10.08 -11.78
N ASP A 276 5.94 -10.88 -10.71
CA ASP A 276 7.12 -11.64 -10.29
C ASP A 276 8.37 -10.75 -10.05
N ARG A 277 8.16 -9.50 -9.59
CA ARG A 277 9.23 -8.51 -9.33
C ARG A 277 9.78 -8.53 -7.90
N ILE A 278 9.28 -9.42 -7.04
CA ILE A 278 9.81 -9.54 -5.68
C ILE A 278 11.04 -10.43 -5.70
N VAL A 279 12.20 -9.86 -5.36
CA VAL A 279 13.44 -10.60 -5.20
C VAL A 279 13.81 -10.71 -3.72
N TRP A 280 14.57 -11.74 -3.37
CA TRP A 280 15.05 -11.94 -2.01
C TRP A 280 16.57 -11.83 -1.99
N ARG A 281 17.09 -10.96 -1.11
CA ARG A 281 18.52 -10.91 -0.78
C ARG A 281 18.91 -12.20 -0.04
N GLU A 282 20.21 -12.49 -0.01
CA GLU A 282 20.75 -13.67 0.70
C GLU A 282 20.43 -13.65 2.20
N ASP A 283 20.33 -12.46 2.81
CA ASP A 283 19.96 -12.27 4.22
C ASP A 283 18.45 -12.39 4.49
N GLY A 284 17.66 -12.71 3.47
CA GLY A 284 16.21 -12.90 3.58
C GLY A 284 15.41 -11.60 3.60
N VAL A 285 15.98 -10.46 3.19
CA VAL A 285 15.24 -9.21 2.99
C VAL A 285 14.61 -9.19 1.59
N PRO A 286 13.28 -9.01 1.47
CA PRO A 286 12.64 -8.89 0.17
C PRO A 286 12.81 -7.46 -0.39
N LEU A 287 12.91 -7.35 -1.71
CA LEU A 287 13.00 -6.09 -2.44
C LEU A 287 12.05 -6.11 -3.64
N ILE A 288 11.56 -4.93 -4.03
CA ILE A 288 10.77 -4.75 -5.25
C ILE A 288 11.71 -4.31 -6.37
N ARG A 289 11.95 -5.16 -7.37
CA ARG A 289 12.72 -4.76 -8.56
C ARG A 289 11.96 -3.69 -9.35
N SER A 290 12.64 -2.63 -9.77
CA SER A 290 12.04 -1.54 -10.57
C SER A 290 11.54 -2.05 -11.94
N LYS A 291 10.47 -1.43 -12.44
CA LYS A 291 9.93 -1.70 -13.79
C LYS A 291 10.82 -1.11 -14.88
N GLU A 292 11.43 0.04 -14.60
CA GLU A 292 12.16 0.84 -15.58
C GLU A 292 13.61 0.38 -15.69
N ASN A 293 14.22 0.01 -14.56
CA ASN A 293 15.58 -0.47 -14.50
C ASN A 293 15.66 -1.77 -13.67
N PRO A 294 15.84 -2.95 -14.29
CA PRO A 294 15.93 -4.22 -13.58
C PRO A 294 17.07 -4.35 -12.57
N ASP A 295 18.07 -3.45 -12.65
CA ASP A 295 19.21 -3.37 -11.73
C ASP A 295 18.93 -2.45 -10.52
N GLU A 296 17.77 -1.79 -10.48
CA GLU A 296 17.33 -0.95 -9.38
C GLU A 296 16.20 -1.60 -8.57
N TYR A 297 16.10 -1.20 -7.31
CA TYR A 297 15.12 -1.70 -6.35
C TYR A 297 14.43 -0.54 -5.62
N ASN A 298 13.13 -0.67 -5.42
CA ASN A 298 12.26 0.27 -4.71
C ASN A 298 12.04 -0.17 -3.27
#